data_AF-A0A450TMC2-F1
#
_entry.id   AF-A0A450TMC2-F1
#
_cell.length_a   1.000
_cell.length_b   1.000
_cell.length_c   1.000
_cell.angle_alpha   90.00
_cell.angle_beta   90.00
_cell.angle_gamma   90.00
#
_symmetry.space_group_name_H-M   'P 1'
#
loop_
_entity.id
_entity.type
_entity.pdbx_description
1 polymer ?
#
loop_
_entity_poly.entity_id
_entity_poly.type
_entity_poly.pdbx_seq_one_letter_code
_entity_poly.pdbx_strand_id
1 'polypeptide(L)'
;MNLIRRKKEDYGEEFEGHLFEQYKLYVEMADRVSTRRMLANSFFVGVQTALIIAFAVLAKDNILSSTLLGFAPLIAILLLCFVWWWIVRSYRQLNSGKFQVILELERMLPVAPYDEEWGALGSGKDRKKYLPLTHIENWVPVCFGLLYILLAATLFFTG
;
A
#
# COMPACT_ATOMS: atom_id res chain seq x y z
N MET A 1 24.47 3.39 -2.46
CA MET A 1 23.81 4.45 -1.66
C MET A 1 24.85 5.03 -0.71
N ASN A 2 24.91 6.36 -0.53
CA ASN A 2 25.88 6.97 0.39
C ASN A 2 25.14 7.56 1.60
N LEU A 3 25.17 6.83 2.72
CA LEU A 3 24.46 7.20 3.96
C LEU A 3 25.29 8.11 4.87
N ILE A 4 26.59 7.83 5.01
CA ILE A 4 27.48 8.57 5.91
C ILE A 4 27.82 9.93 5.29
N ARG A 5 27.39 11.02 5.94
CA ARG A 5 27.70 12.40 5.51
C ARG A 5 28.88 13.02 6.23
N ARG A 6 29.23 12.51 7.42
CA ARG A 6 30.39 12.90 8.21
C ARG A 6 31.04 11.63 8.74
N LYS A 7 32.35 11.51 8.60
CA LYS A 7 33.06 10.32 9.09
C LYS A 7 33.15 10.35 10.61
N LYS A 8 33.35 9.18 11.21
CA LYS A 8 33.46 9.02 12.66
C LYS A 8 34.59 9.89 13.24
N GLU A 9 35.71 10.01 12.52
CA GLU A 9 36.85 10.82 12.96
C GLU A 9 36.50 12.31 13.08
N ASP A 10 35.66 12.83 12.16
CA ASP A 10 35.23 14.23 12.14
C ASP A 10 34.04 14.50 13.08
N TYR A 11 33.26 13.47 13.41
CA TYR A 11 32.02 13.56 14.19
C TYR A 11 32.26 13.44 15.69
N GLY A 12 33.24 12.62 16.09
CA GLY A 12 33.59 12.38 17.49
C GLY A 12 32.90 11.17 18.11
N GLU A 13 33.02 11.06 19.44
CA GLU A 13 32.62 9.88 20.22
C GLU A 13 31.12 9.55 20.14
N GLU A 14 30.27 10.56 19.91
CA GLU A 14 28.81 10.44 19.80
C GLU A 14 28.32 9.76 18.51
N PHE A 15 29.21 9.48 17.55
CA PHE A 15 28.84 8.95 16.24
C PHE A 15 27.99 7.67 16.34
N GLU A 16 28.42 6.70 17.15
CA GLU A 16 27.72 5.41 17.29
C GLU A 16 26.37 5.57 18.00
N GLY A 17 26.32 6.41 19.03
CA GLY A 17 25.08 6.71 19.77
C GLY A 17 24.04 7.36 18.86
N HIS A 18 24.44 8.39 18.09
CA HIS A 18 23.56 9.06 17.14
C HIS A 18 23.20 8.18 15.95
N LEU A 19 24.10 7.32 15.45
CA LEU A 19 23.79 6.34 14.41
C LEU A 19 22.69 5.39 14.87
N PHE A 20 22.79 4.87 16.10
CA PHE A 20 21.78 3.98 16.67
C PHE A 20 20.44 4.68 16.88
N GLU A 21 20.43 5.92 17.37
CA GLU A 21 19.19 6.71 17.50
C GLU A 21 18.55 7.01 16.13
N GLN A 22 19.34 7.34 15.11
CA GLN A 22 18.84 7.52 13.74
C GLN A 22 18.23 6.22 13.20
N TYR A 23 18.89 5.08 13.42
CA TYR A 23 18.37 3.77 13.05
C TYR A 23 17.02 3.50 13.72
N LYS A 24 16.92 3.68 15.04
CA LYS A 24 15.70 3.47 15.82
C LYS A 24 14.54 4.33 15.32
N LEU A 25 14.77 5.64 15.15
CA LEU A 25 13.75 6.57 14.63
C LEU A 25 13.33 6.20 13.20
N TYR A 26 14.29 5.77 12.37
CA TYR A 26 14.00 5.43 10.98
C TYR A 26 13.19 4.13 10.86
N VAL A 27 13.52 3.12 11.66
CA VAL A 27 12.75 1.87 11.79
C VAL A 27 11.32 2.16 12.24
N GLU A 28 11.13 2.96 13.29
CA GLU A 28 9.79 3.35 13.74
C GLU A 28 9.01 4.09 12.65
N MET A 29 9.67 4.99 11.93
CA MET A 29 9.05 5.70 10.81
C MET A 29 8.73 4.78 9.62
N ALA A 30 9.47 3.69 9.42
CA ALA A 30 9.15 2.69 8.41
C ALA A 30 7.91 1.88 8.82
N ASP A 31 7.81 1.46 10.07
CA ASP A 31 6.62 0.77 10.58
C ASP A 31 5.34 1.62 10.48
N ARG A 32 5.44 2.91 10.82
CA ARG A 32 4.33 3.88 10.66
C ARG A 32 3.81 3.97 9.22
N VAL A 33 4.65 3.73 8.20
CA VAL A 33 4.20 3.69 6.80
C VAL A 33 3.31 2.48 6.54
N SER A 34 3.65 1.32 7.09
CA SER A 34 2.83 0.11 7.01
C SER A 34 1.45 0.32 7.65
N THR A 35 1.42 0.98 8.82
CA THR A 35 0.16 1.33 9.50
C THR A 35 -0.69 2.29 8.66
N ARG A 36 -0.09 3.32 8.05
CA ARG A 36 -0.80 4.25 7.14
C ARG A 36 -1.37 3.54 5.91
N ARG A 37 -0.65 2.57 5.35
CA ARG A 37 -1.12 1.74 4.22
C ARG A 37 -2.36 0.93 4.61
N MET A 38 -2.34 0.32 5.79
CA MET A 38 -3.47 -0.48 6.31
C MET A 38 -4.71 0.39 6.53
N LEU A 39 -4.55 1.57 7.15
CA LEU A 39 -5.63 2.53 7.34
C LEU A 39 -6.23 3.00 6.01
N ALA A 40 -5.39 3.32 5.02
CA ALA A 40 -5.86 3.69 3.68
C ALA A 40 -6.68 2.56 3.04
N ASN A 41 -6.22 1.30 3.13
CA ASN A 41 -6.98 0.15 2.63
C ASN A 41 -8.35 0.01 3.30
N SER A 42 -8.40 0.03 4.62
CA SER A 42 -9.66 -0.10 5.37
C SER A 42 -10.64 1.03 5.02
N PHE A 43 -10.13 2.26 4.87
CA PHE A 43 -10.93 3.40 4.43
C PHE A 43 -11.57 3.16 3.05
N PHE A 44 -10.78 2.78 2.05
CA PHE A 44 -11.30 2.54 0.71
C PHE A 44 -12.25 1.34 0.65
N VAL A 45 -11.99 0.26 1.38
CA VAL A 45 -12.95 -0.87 1.50
C VAL A 45 -14.29 -0.37 2.03
N GLY A 46 -14.30 0.45 3.08
CA GLY A 46 -15.51 1.02 3.65
C GLY A 46 -16.27 1.90 2.65
N VAL A 47 -15.56 2.83 1.98
CA VAL A 47 -16.14 3.71 0.97
C VAL A 47 -16.74 2.92 -0.19
N GLN A 48 -15.99 1.95 -0.73
CA GLN A 48 -16.46 1.15 -1.87
C GLN A 48 -17.64 0.24 -1.50
N THR A 49 -17.65 -0.31 -0.29
CA THR A 49 -18.80 -1.09 0.21
C THR A 49 -20.06 -0.23 0.30
N ALA A 50 -19.94 0.99 0.83
CA ALA A 50 -21.07 1.93 0.91
C ALA A 50 -21.58 2.32 -0.49
N LEU A 51 -20.68 2.53 -1.45
CA LEU A 51 -21.02 2.88 -2.83
C LEU A 51 -21.75 1.74 -3.56
N ILE A 52 -21.35 0.48 -3.37
CA ILE A 52 -22.09 -0.68 -3.91
C ILE A 52 -23.51 -0.73 -3.35
N ILE A 53 -23.67 -0.55 -2.03
CA ILE A 53 -24.99 -0.56 -1.39
C ILE A 53 -25.85 0.57 -1.95
N ALA A 54 -25.31 1.78 -2.06
CA ALA A 54 -26.02 2.92 -2.66
C ALA A 54 -26.44 2.63 -4.11
N PHE A 55 -25.54 2.07 -4.93
CA PHE A 55 -25.85 1.67 -6.30
C PHE A 55 -26.98 0.64 -6.36
N ALA A 56 -26.93 -0.39 -5.51
CA ALA A 56 -27.96 -1.44 -5.48
C ALA A 56 -29.35 -0.89 -5.13
N VAL A 57 -29.43 0.06 -4.19
CA VAL A 57 -30.70 0.72 -3.85
C VAL A 57 -31.21 1.57 -5.02
N LEU A 58 -30.35 2.41 -5.60
CA LEU A 58 -30.73 3.29 -6.73
C LEU A 58 -31.13 2.50 -7.98
N ALA A 59 -30.48 1.36 -8.24
CA ALA A 59 -30.83 0.45 -9.32
C ALA A 59 -32.20 -0.21 -9.09
N LYS A 60 -32.47 -0.66 -7.86
CA LYS A 60 -33.75 -1.28 -7.49
C LYS A 60 -34.94 -0.33 -7.67
N ASP A 61 -34.76 0.95 -7.34
CA ASP A 61 -35.81 1.97 -7.46
C ASP A 61 -35.95 2.53 -8.89
N ASN A 62 -35.24 1.96 -9.88
CA ASN A 62 -35.21 2.40 -11.28
C ASN A 62 -34.84 3.89 -11.45
N ILE A 63 -34.06 4.44 -10.53
CA ILE A 63 -33.60 5.83 -10.57
C ILE A 63 -32.45 5.99 -11.58
N LEU A 64 -31.67 4.94 -11.79
CA LEU A 64 -30.58 4.92 -12.75
C LEU A 64 -31.11 4.67 -14.16
N SER A 65 -30.79 5.56 -15.09
CA SER A 65 -31.14 5.42 -16.50
C SER A 65 -30.04 4.67 -17.29
N SER A 66 -30.42 4.01 -18.39
CA SER A 66 -29.49 3.38 -19.34
C SER A 66 -28.76 4.39 -20.26
N THR A 67 -28.99 5.69 -20.07
CA THR A 67 -28.28 6.77 -20.77
C THR A 67 -26.89 7.03 -20.17
N LEU A 68 -26.03 7.74 -20.93
CA LEU A 68 -24.67 8.11 -20.50
C LEU A 68 -24.61 8.74 -19.10
N LEU A 69 -25.65 9.51 -18.74
CA LEU A 69 -25.76 10.15 -17.43
C LEU A 69 -25.91 9.15 -16.27
N GLY A 70 -26.59 8.01 -16.50
CA GLY A 70 -26.72 6.93 -15.50
C GLY A 70 -25.43 6.12 -15.31
N PHE A 71 -24.52 6.12 -16.29
CA PHE A 71 -23.18 5.54 -16.16
C PHE A 71 -22.16 6.47 -15.49
N ALA A 72 -22.42 7.78 -15.38
CA ALA A 72 -21.49 8.74 -14.81
C ALA A 72 -21.02 8.39 -13.37
N PRO A 73 -21.89 7.93 -12.45
CA PRO A 73 -21.47 7.49 -11.12
C PRO A 73 -20.51 6.28 -11.18
N LEU A 74 -20.75 5.33 -12.09
CA LEU A 74 -19.90 4.15 -12.24
C LEU A 74 -18.49 4.51 -12.72
N ILE A 75 -18.38 5.49 -13.62
CA ILE A 75 -17.07 6.00 -14.07
C ILE A 75 -16.32 6.65 -12.90
N ALA A 76 -16.99 7.48 -12.11
CA ALA A 76 -16.38 8.13 -10.94
C ALA A 76 -15.88 7.10 -9.91
N ILE A 77 -16.65 6.03 -9.69
CA ILE A 77 -16.30 4.94 -8.78
C ILE A 77 -15.11 4.12 -9.30
N LEU A 78 -15.04 3.84 -10.61
CA LEU A 78 -13.89 3.17 -11.22
C LEU A 78 -12.60 4.00 -11.10
N LEU A 79 -12.71 5.32 -11.27
CA LEU A 79 -11.59 6.24 -11.02
C LEU A 79 -11.15 6.18 -9.55
N LEU A 80 -12.08 6.06 -8.60
CA LEU A 80 -11.77 5.90 -7.19
C LEU A 80 -11.03 4.57 -6.91
N CYS A 81 -11.40 3.47 -7.58
CA CYS A 81 -10.66 2.20 -7.52
C CYS A 81 -9.22 2.37 -8.05
N PHE A 82 -9.04 3.11 -9.14
CA PHE A 82 -7.71 3.39 -9.69
C PHE A 82 -6.85 4.23 -8.74
N VAL A 83 -7.43 5.28 -8.15
CA VAL A 83 -6.75 6.12 -7.14
C VAL A 83 -6.35 5.28 -5.92
N TRP A 84 -7.24 4.41 -5.44
CA TRP A 84 -6.94 3.49 -4.34
C TRP A 84 -5.75 2.59 -4.68
N TRP A 85 -5.77 1.93 -5.84
CA TRP A 85 -4.66 1.10 -6.30
C TRP A 85 -3.34 1.86 -6.35
N TRP A 86 -3.35 3.10 -6.85
CA TRP A 86 -2.16 3.94 -6.92
C TRP A 86 -1.59 4.27 -5.54
N ILE A 87 -2.46 4.61 -4.58
CA ILE A 87 -2.06 4.91 -3.20
C ILE A 87 -1.38 3.70 -2.54
N VAL A 88 -1.97 2.51 -2.65
CA VAL A 88 -1.40 1.27 -2.09
C VAL A 88 -0.04 0.96 -2.73
N ARG A 89 0.05 1.11 -4.07
CA ARG A 89 1.30 0.93 -4.80
C ARG A 89 2.39 1.90 -4.32
N SER A 90 2.05 3.16 -4.12
CA SER A 90 2.97 4.19 -3.63
C SER A 90 3.52 3.86 -2.24
N TYR A 91 2.65 3.46 -1.30
CA TYR A 91 3.10 3.02 0.02
C TYR A 91 4.03 1.82 -0.02
N ARG A 92 3.78 0.85 -0.90
CA ARG A 92 4.68 -0.29 -1.11
C ARG A 92 6.07 0.15 -1.57
N GLN A 93 6.12 1.03 -2.57
CA GLN A 93 7.39 1.53 -3.11
C GLN A 93 8.18 2.28 -2.04
N LEU A 94 7.51 3.15 -1.29
CA LEU A 94 8.12 3.87 -0.18
C LEU A 94 8.68 2.93 0.88
N ASN A 95 7.90 1.91 1.28
CA ASN A 95 8.35 0.96 2.30
C ASN A 95 9.54 0.11 1.81
N SER A 96 9.53 -0.26 0.52
CA SER A 96 10.65 -0.99 -0.08
C SER A 96 11.94 -0.16 -0.06
N GLY A 97 11.85 1.14 -0.38
CA GLY A 97 12.99 2.05 -0.29
C GLY A 97 13.48 2.27 1.14
N LYS A 98 12.55 2.41 2.10
CA LYS A 98 12.90 2.50 3.53
C LYS A 98 13.60 1.25 4.04
N PHE A 99 13.13 0.07 3.65
CA PHE A 99 13.76 -1.19 4.02
C PHE A 99 15.22 -1.27 3.54
N GLN A 100 15.50 -0.85 2.30
CA GLN A 100 16.88 -0.78 1.80
C GLN A 100 17.78 0.14 2.64
N VAL A 101 17.25 1.26 3.12
CA VAL A 101 18.00 2.17 4.01
C VAL A 101 18.27 1.51 5.37
N ILE A 102 17.29 0.80 5.92
CA ILE A 102 17.44 0.05 7.18
C ILE A 102 18.57 -0.99 7.04
N LEU A 103 18.55 -1.82 6.00
CA LEU A 103 19.58 -2.83 5.77
C LEU A 103 20.98 -2.23 5.63
N GLU A 104 21.09 -1.07 4.99
CA GLU A 104 22.37 -0.38 4.82
C GLU A 104 22.84 0.29 6.13
N LEU A 105 21.92 0.72 7.00
CA LEU A 105 22.25 1.17 8.36
C LEU A 105 22.75 0.00 9.22
N GLU A 106 22.11 -1.18 9.11
CA GLU A 106 22.47 -2.36 9.89
C GLU A 106 23.88 -2.87 9.61
N ARG A 107 24.45 -2.61 8.42
CA ARG A 107 25.85 -2.91 8.11
C ARG A 107 26.87 -2.20 9.00
N MET A 108 26.46 -1.11 9.66
CA MET A 108 27.29 -0.32 10.57
C MET A 108 26.98 -0.62 12.04
N LEU A 109 25.96 -1.45 12.31
CA LEU A 109 25.54 -1.81 13.66
C LEU A 109 26.06 -3.21 14.03
N PRO A 110 26.19 -3.51 15.33
CA PRO A 110 26.71 -4.81 15.78
C PRO A 110 25.77 -5.98 15.48
N VAL A 111 24.47 -5.71 15.22
CA VAL A 111 23.45 -6.72 14.93
C VAL A 111 22.54 -6.20 13.82
N ALA A 112 22.19 -7.08 12.88
CA ALA A 112 21.38 -6.77 11.69
C ALA A 112 20.08 -7.61 11.65
N PRO A 113 19.12 -7.36 12.57
CA PRO A 113 17.91 -8.18 12.66
C PRO A 113 17.06 -8.16 11.38
N TYR A 114 16.93 -7.03 10.68
CA TYR A 114 16.13 -6.95 9.45
C TYR A 114 16.81 -7.63 8.25
N ASP A 115 18.15 -7.60 8.17
CA ASP A 115 18.90 -8.33 7.15
C ASP A 115 18.72 -9.85 7.32
N GLU A 116 18.85 -10.34 8.55
CA GLU A 116 18.63 -11.75 8.88
C GLU A 116 17.16 -12.16 8.66
N GLU A 117 16.19 -11.33 9.06
CA GLU A 117 14.77 -11.56 8.78
C GLU A 117 14.52 -11.68 7.28
N TRP A 118 15.07 -10.75 6.48
CA TRP A 118 14.93 -10.78 5.03
C TRP A 118 15.56 -12.02 4.41
N GLY A 119 16.72 -12.46 4.92
CA GLY A 119 17.37 -13.72 4.55
C GLY A 119 16.51 -14.94 4.85
N ALA A 120 15.95 -15.01 6.06
CA ALA A 120 15.07 -16.09 6.52
C ALA A 120 13.79 -16.19 5.66
N LEU A 121 13.23 -15.05 5.26
CA LEU A 121 12.09 -14.94 4.34
C LEU A 121 12.43 -15.23 2.86
N GLY A 122 13.67 -15.65 2.57
CA GLY A 122 14.10 -16.06 1.24
C GLY A 122 14.45 -14.89 0.31
N SER A 123 14.69 -13.70 0.86
CA SER A 123 15.17 -12.50 0.16
C SER A 123 14.37 -12.14 -1.10
N GLY A 124 13.06 -12.41 -1.09
CA GLY A 124 12.16 -12.18 -2.22
C GLY A 124 12.33 -13.16 -3.41
N LYS A 125 13.22 -14.15 -3.30
CA LYS A 125 13.45 -15.18 -4.34
C LYS A 125 12.56 -16.40 -4.16
N ASP A 126 12.19 -16.71 -2.92
CA ASP A 126 11.41 -17.90 -2.59
C ASP A 126 9.98 -17.55 -2.13
N ARG A 127 9.04 -17.61 -3.08
CA ARG A 127 7.61 -17.40 -2.81
C ARG A 127 7.00 -18.44 -1.87
N LYS A 128 7.64 -19.60 -1.65
CA LYS A 128 7.15 -20.60 -0.69
C LYS A 128 7.47 -20.21 0.75
N LYS A 129 8.56 -19.46 0.97
CA LYS A 129 8.94 -18.98 2.30
C LYS A 129 8.15 -17.76 2.73
N TYR A 130 7.91 -16.82 1.81
CA TYR A 130 7.17 -15.61 2.13
C TYR A 130 6.33 -15.14 0.95
N LEU A 131 5.04 -14.95 1.20
CA LEU A 131 4.11 -14.31 0.29
C LEU A 131 3.82 -12.90 0.82
N PRO A 132 4.35 -11.85 0.19
CA PRO A 132 4.10 -10.49 0.65
C PRO A 132 2.60 -10.18 0.59
N LEU A 133 2.03 -9.83 1.75
CA LEU A 133 0.62 -9.39 1.90
C LEU A 133 0.25 -8.28 0.90
N THR A 134 1.23 -7.47 0.50
CA THR A 134 1.02 -6.38 -0.46
C THR A 134 0.59 -6.84 -1.85
N HIS A 135 0.85 -8.09 -2.24
CA HIS A 135 0.28 -8.60 -3.49
C HIS A 135 -1.24 -8.73 -3.38
N ILE A 136 -1.74 -9.23 -2.26
CA ILE A 136 -3.17 -9.40 -1.99
C ILE A 136 -3.86 -8.03 -1.91
N GLU A 137 -3.26 -7.08 -1.19
CA GLU A 137 -3.81 -5.73 -1.04
C GLU A 137 -4.00 -4.99 -2.38
N ASN A 138 -3.13 -5.21 -3.36
CA ASN A 138 -3.26 -4.60 -4.69
C ASN A 138 -4.39 -5.22 -5.54
N TRP A 139 -4.85 -6.43 -5.21
CA TRP A 139 -5.97 -7.08 -5.90
C TRP A 139 -7.32 -6.59 -5.41
N VAL A 140 -7.43 -6.09 -4.17
CA VAL A 140 -8.71 -5.64 -3.62
C VAL A 140 -9.35 -4.54 -4.49
N PRO A 141 -8.66 -3.45 -4.89
CA PRO A 141 -9.25 -2.44 -5.79
C PRO A 141 -9.69 -3.02 -7.14
N VAL A 142 -8.97 -4.03 -7.65
CA VAL A 142 -9.29 -4.70 -8.91
C VAL A 142 -10.57 -5.52 -8.78
N CYS A 143 -10.75 -6.26 -7.67
CA CYS A 143 -11.98 -7.00 -7.39
C CYS A 143 -13.20 -6.07 -7.33
N PHE A 144 -13.08 -4.93 -6.67
CA PHE A 144 -14.14 -3.91 -6.66
C PHE A 144 -14.38 -3.35 -8.08
N GLY A 145 -13.33 -3.03 -8.83
CA GLY A 145 -13.46 -2.57 -10.21
C GLY A 145 -14.19 -3.56 -11.12
N LEU A 146 -13.87 -4.86 -11.01
CA LEU A 146 -14.57 -5.92 -11.73
C LEU A 146 -16.05 -6.02 -11.33
N LEU A 147 -16.36 -5.88 -10.04
CA LEU A 147 -17.74 -5.86 -9.57
C LEU A 147 -18.52 -4.69 -10.18
N TYR A 148 -17.93 -3.49 -10.25
CA TYR A 148 -18.58 -2.34 -10.88
C TYR A 148 -18.78 -2.51 -12.39
N ILE A 149 -17.86 -3.19 -13.08
CA ILE A 149 -18.05 -3.55 -14.49
C ILE A 149 -19.24 -4.49 -14.65
N LEU A 150 -19.39 -5.49 -13.76
CA LEU A 150 -20.55 -6.38 -13.76
C LEU A 150 -21.85 -5.62 -13.49
N LEU A 151 -21.85 -4.71 -12.51
CA LEU A 151 -23.01 -3.87 -12.21
C LEU A 151 -23.39 -2.96 -13.40
N ALA A 152 -22.40 -2.36 -14.06
CA ALA A 152 -22.60 -1.59 -15.27
C ALA A 152 -23.22 -2.43 -16.39
N ALA A 153 -22.74 -3.66 -16.58
CA ALA A 153 -23.29 -4.59 -17.56
C ALA A 153 -24.76 -4.94 -17.25
N THR A 154 -25.10 -5.20 -15.99
CA THR A 154 -26.51 -5.47 -15.62
C THR A 154 -27.41 -4.30 -15.98
N LEU A 155 -27.01 -3.07 -15.66
CA LEU A 155 -27.77 -1.86 -15.98
C LEU A 155 -27.98 -1.70 -17.50
N PHE A 156 -26.97 -2.05 -18.31
CA PHE A 156 -27.06 -2.01 -19.77
C PHE A 156 -28.02 -3.07 -20.35
N PHE A 157 -28.08 -4.26 -19.77
CA PHE A 157 -28.98 -5.32 -20.25
C PHE A 157 -30.42 -5.21 -19.72
N THR A 158 -30.63 -4.56 -18.58
CA THR A 158 -31.96 -4.39 -17.98
C THR A 158 -32.65 -3.07 -18.31
N GLY A 159 -31.91 -2.06 -18.78
CA GLY A 159 -32.44 -0.75 -19.16
C GLY A 159 -32.52 -0.53 -20.67
#